data_AF-A0A7D5LAY9-F1
#
_entry.id   AF-A0A7D5LAY9-F1
#
_cell.length_a   1.000
_cell.length_b   1.000
_cell.length_c   1.000
_cell.angle_alpha   90.00
_cell.angle_beta   90.00
_cell.angle_gamma   90.00
#
_symmetry.space_group_name_H-M   'P 1'
#
loop_
_entity.id
_entity.type
_entity.pdbx_description
1 polymer ?
#
loop_
_entity_poly.entity_id
_entity_poly.type
_entity_poly.pdbx_seq_one_letter_code
_entity_poly.pdbx_strand_id
1 'polypeptide(L)'
;MASVPFHYVDLRTFCYATEDEKRVEQALRTFLPREFPIDRVKNEGHHGDRIVVLSARVENADDVRHVLSVLSELPEIDRVLSELDERVDDNNSLFLRLDKQAAFGGDVRLGPGLTLRAKVEAYPAKREAAVANAREALSELASEAHGAAIAEGSDADEAGGVTDASEADASEADAAGRRGPADADDA
;
A
#
# COMPACT_ATOMS: atom_id res chain seq x y z
N MET A 1 4.60 -19.87 14.38
CA MET A 1 4.02 -19.54 13.06
C MET A 1 4.94 -20.10 11.99
N ALA A 2 4.41 -20.52 10.85
CA ALA A 2 5.24 -21.05 9.77
C ALA A 2 6.18 -19.96 9.24
N SER A 3 7.46 -20.29 9.07
CA SER A 3 8.44 -19.40 8.47
C SER A 3 8.08 -19.16 7.00
N VAL A 4 8.19 -17.92 6.54
CA VAL A 4 8.05 -17.60 5.10
C VAL A 4 9.24 -18.20 4.32
N PRO A 5 9.03 -18.77 3.12
CA PRO A 5 10.07 -19.45 2.34
C PRO A 5 10.96 -18.43 1.60
N PHE A 6 11.52 -17.47 2.31
CA PHE A 6 12.41 -16.45 1.78
C PHE A 6 13.61 -16.25 2.70
N HIS A 7 14.81 -16.32 2.13
CA HIS A 7 16.05 -16.08 2.88
C HIS A 7 16.21 -14.60 3.26
N TYR A 8 15.84 -13.69 2.37
CA TYR A 8 15.89 -12.24 2.59
C TYR A 8 15.13 -11.47 1.51
N VAL A 9 14.84 -10.21 1.80
CA VAL A 9 14.31 -9.22 0.86
C VAL A 9 15.23 -8.00 0.83
N ASP A 10 15.69 -7.62 -0.36
CA ASP A 10 16.37 -6.36 -0.60
C ASP A 10 15.41 -5.36 -1.24
N LEU A 11 15.29 -4.20 -0.62
CA LEU A 11 14.61 -3.03 -1.16
C LEU A 11 15.65 -1.96 -1.49
N ARG A 12 15.54 -1.33 -2.66
CA ARG A 12 16.45 -0.27 -3.08
C ARG A 12 15.74 0.80 -3.89
N THR A 13 16.11 2.05 -3.66
CA THR A 13 15.68 3.18 -4.46
C THR A 13 16.80 4.21 -4.63
N PHE A 14 16.64 5.07 -5.63
CA PHE A 14 17.53 6.20 -5.91
C PHE A 14 16.81 7.51 -5.60
N CYS A 15 17.52 8.42 -4.95
CA CYS A 15 17.14 9.82 -4.80
C CYS A 15 18.03 10.64 -5.72
N TYR A 16 17.43 11.26 -6.73
CA TYR A 16 18.11 12.17 -7.65
C TYR A 16 18.20 13.59 -7.09
N ALA A 17 19.00 14.44 -7.72
CA ALA A 17 19.26 15.81 -7.25
C ALA A 17 18.01 16.70 -7.11
N THR A 18 16.97 16.43 -7.88
CA THR A 18 15.69 17.17 -7.83
C THR A 18 14.71 16.63 -6.79
N GLU A 19 15.06 15.53 -6.11
CA GLU A 19 14.20 14.86 -5.14
C GLU A 19 14.59 15.21 -3.71
N ASP A 20 13.61 15.15 -2.81
CA ASP A 20 13.84 15.27 -1.38
C ASP A 20 14.17 13.89 -0.79
N GLU A 21 15.37 13.76 -0.21
CA GLU A 21 15.87 12.51 0.37
C GLU A 21 14.94 11.94 1.45
N LYS A 22 14.30 12.79 2.27
CA LYS A 22 13.39 12.34 3.33
C LYS A 22 12.10 11.77 2.74
N ARG A 23 11.57 12.39 1.67
CA ARG A 23 10.39 11.86 0.95
C ARG A 23 10.71 10.52 0.28
N VAL A 24 11.89 10.39 -0.31
CA VAL A 24 12.32 9.12 -0.94
C VAL A 24 12.55 8.04 0.12
N GLU A 25 13.12 8.39 1.28
CA GLU A 25 13.23 7.47 2.41
C GLU A 25 11.85 7.05 2.93
N GLN A 26 10.91 7.98 3.05
CA GLN A 26 9.54 7.68 3.46
C GLN A 26 8.87 6.69 2.51
N ALA A 27 9.05 6.84 1.19
CA ALA A 27 8.57 5.88 0.21
C ALA A 27 9.16 4.47 0.40
N LEU A 28 10.45 4.37 0.73
CA LEU A 28 11.10 3.09 1.03
C LEU A 28 10.53 2.47 2.32
N ARG A 29 10.24 3.31 3.33
CA ARG A 29 9.68 2.89 4.62
C ARG A 29 8.27 2.32 4.54
N THR A 30 7.50 2.65 3.52
CA THR A 30 6.15 2.08 3.30
C THR A 30 6.17 0.55 3.25
N PHE A 31 7.29 -0.05 2.82
CA PHE A 31 7.42 -1.50 2.71
C PHE A 31 8.15 -2.15 3.88
N LEU A 32 8.69 -1.36 4.80
CA LEU A 32 9.59 -1.85 5.85
C LEU A 32 8.89 -1.83 7.22
N PRO A 33 9.28 -2.73 8.13
CA PRO A 33 8.87 -2.65 9.53
C PRO A 33 9.17 -1.27 10.13
N ARG A 34 8.40 -0.91 11.17
CA ARG A 34 8.64 0.35 11.90
C ARG A 34 10.07 0.41 12.40
N GLU A 35 10.69 1.57 12.23
CA GLU A 35 12.06 1.85 12.68
C GLU A 35 13.15 0.95 12.06
N PHE A 36 12.87 0.25 10.96
CA PHE A 36 13.88 -0.56 10.27
C PHE A 36 15.05 0.32 9.76
N PRO A 37 16.31 -0.14 9.91
CA PRO A 37 17.48 0.60 9.46
C PRO A 37 17.56 0.69 7.93
N ILE A 38 17.95 1.86 7.42
CA ILE A 38 18.14 2.12 5.98
C ILE A 38 19.56 2.60 5.75
N ASP A 39 20.27 1.87 4.88
CA ASP A 39 21.60 2.22 4.41
C ASP A 39 21.52 3.34 3.38
N ARG A 40 22.50 4.25 3.44
CA ARG A 40 22.59 5.42 2.57
C ARG A 40 23.97 5.51 1.96
N VAL A 41 24.04 5.51 0.63
CA VAL A 41 25.29 5.67 -0.12
C VAL A 41 25.16 6.85 -1.08
N LYS A 42 26.03 7.84 -0.92
CA LYS A 42 26.10 8.99 -1.84
C LYS A 42 27.03 8.67 -2.99
N ASN A 43 26.57 8.88 -4.21
CA ASN A 43 27.28 8.68 -5.47
C ASN A 43 27.11 9.91 -6.37
N GLU A 44 27.93 9.99 -7.40
CA GLU A 44 27.80 10.96 -8.49
C GLU A 44 27.22 10.26 -9.72
N GLY A 45 26.22 10.88 -10.34
CA GLY A 45 25.64 10.46 -11.61
C GLY A 45 26.58 10.74 -12.77
N HIS A 46 26.22 10.25 -13.96
CA HIS A 46 27.05 10.37 -15.16
C HIS A 46 27.38 11.83 -15.55
N HIS A 47 26.51 12.78 -15.17
CA HIS A 47 26.69 14.21 -15.41
C HIS A 47 27.22 14.99 -14.18
N GLY A 48 27.69 14.29 -13.14
CA GLY A 48 28.17 14.89 -11.89
C GLY A 48 27.06 15.26 -10.90
N ASP A 49 25.79 15.01 -11.24
CA ASP A 49 24.67 15.24 -10.32
C ASP A 49 24.72 14.27 -9.14
N ARG A 50 24.44 14.77 -7.93
CA ARG A 50 24.36 13.92 -6.73
C ARG A 50 23.24 12.87 -6.89
N ILE A 51 23.57 11.62 -6.64
CA ILE A 51 22.63 10.51 -6.50
C ILE A 51 22.81 9.88 -5.13
N VAL A 52 21.73 9.74 -4.36
CA VAL A 52 21.75 8.97 -3.11
C VAL A 52 21.06 7.65 -3.36
N VAL A 53 21.72 6.54 -3.03
CA VAL A 53 21.12 5.21 -3.02
C VAL A 53 20.65 4.93 -1.61
N LEU A 54 19.37 4.65 -1.45
CA LEU A 54 18.79 4.15 -0.21
C LEU A 54 18.51 2.66 -0.39
N SER A 55 18.92 1.84 0.58
CA SER A 55 18.63 0.40 0.56
C SER A 55 18.37 -0.17 1.94
N ALA A 56 17.60 -1.24 1.99
CA ALA A 56 17.36 -2.03 3.18
C ALA A 56 17.40 -3.52 2.80
N ARG A 57 18.10 -4.31 3.61
CA ARG A 57 18.14 -5.76 3.51
C ARG A 57 17.48 -6.37 4.73
N VAL A 58 16.40 -7.10 4.50
CA VAL A 58 15.56 -7.69 5.53
C VAL A 58 15.80 -9.19 5.55
N GLU A 59 16.30 -9.73 6.66
CA GLU A 59 16.74 -11.14 6.76
C GLU A 59 16.02 -11.93 7.86
N ASN A 60 15.46 -11.25 8.86
CA ASN A 60 14.66 -11.92 9.90
C ASN A 60 13.30 -12.34 9.32
N ALA A 61 12.86 -13.56 9.64
CA ALA A 61 11.63 -14.14 9.11
C ALA A 61 10.38 -13.29 9.38
N ASP A 62 10.26 -12.66 10.56
CA ASP A 62 9.11 -11.83 10.92
C ASP A 62 9.09 -10.53 10.10
N ASP A 63 10.26 -9.91 9.93
CA ASP A 63 10.40 -8.69 9.13
C ASP A 63 10.20 -8.98 7.64
N VAL A 64 10.70 -10.13 7.14
CA VAL A 64 10.45 -10.58 5.77
C VAL A 64 8.96 -10.81 5.56
N ARG A 65 8.29 -11.48 6.51
CA ARG A 65 6.84 -11.67 6.45
C ARG A 65 6.10 -10.34 6.42
N HIS A 66 6.54 -9.35 7.20
CA HIS A 66 5.95 -8.01 7.15
C HIS A 66 6.04 -7.39 5.74
N VAL A 67 7.24 -7.40 5.13
CA VAL A 67 7.41 -6.87 3.76
C VAL A 67 6.49 -7.60 2.77
N LEU A 68 6.44 -8.93 2.83
CA LEU A 68 5.60 -9.73 1.93
C LEU A 68 4.10 -9.49 2.16
N SER A 69 3.68 -9.24 3.40
CA SER A 69 2.29 -8.89 3.73
C SER A 69 1.91 -7.55 3.10
N VAL A 70 2.79 -6.54 3.19
CA VAL A 70 2.57 -5.25 2.52
C VAL A 70 2.46 -5.43 1.00
N LEU A 71 3.25 -6.33 0.40
CA LEU A 71 3.14 -6.63 -1.04
C LEU A 71 1.87 -7.37 -1.41
N SER A 72 1.32 -8.20 -0.51
CA SER A 72 0.05 -8.90 -0.78
C SER A 72 -1.16 -7.99 -0.85
N GLU A 73 -1.04 -6.74 -0.38
CA GLU A 73 -2.04 -5.68 -0.53
C GLU A 73 -2.03 -5.02 -1.91
N LEU A 74 -1.11 -5.42 -2.81
CA LEU A 74 -1.10 -4.93 -4.19
C LEU A 74 -2.47 -5.14 -4.84
N PRO A 75 -3.09 -4.09 -5.42
CA PRO A 75 -4.34 -4.24 -6.19
C PRO A 75 -4.20 -5.25 -7.33
N GLU A 76 -3.00 -5.37 -7.89
CA GLU A 76 -2.65 -6.31 -8.96
C GLU A 76 -1.94 -7.58 -8.46
N ILE A 77 -2.14 -8.01 -7.20
CA ILE A 77 -1.49 -9.21 -6.64
C ILE A 77 -1.74 -10.45 -7.49
N ASP A 78 -2.96 -10.65 -8.01
CA ASP A 78 -3.30 -11.77 -8.89
C ASP A 78 -2.46 -11.78 -10.18
N ARG A 79 -2.14 -10.59 -10.70
CA ARG A 79 -1.25 -10.43 -11.85
C ARG A 79 0.19 -10.78 -11.48
N VAL A 80 0.67 -10.37 -10.30
CA VAL A 80 2.00 -10.76 -9.83
C VAL A 80 2.10 -12.27 -9.71
N LEU A 81 1.09 -12.92 -9.12
CA LEU A 81 1.00 -14.37 -8.98
C LEU A 81 1.02 -15.06 -10.34
N SER A 82 0.25 -14.60 -11.33
CA SER A 82 0.23 -15.22 -12.66
C SER A 82 1.55 -15.04 -13.42
N GLU A 83 2.27 -13.94 -13.19
CA GLU A 83 3.56 -13.63 -13.80
C GLU A 83 4.78 -14.16 -13.01
N LEU A 84 4.59 -14.93 -11.93
CA LEU A 84 5.71 -15.40 -11.08
C LEU A 84 6.77 -16.18 -11.84
N ASP A 85 6.38 -16.96 -12.84
CA ASP A 85 7.33 -17.64 -13.71
C ASP A 85 8.28 -16.63 -14.37
N GLU A 86 7.79 -15.51 -14.86
CA GLU A 86 8.65 -14.50 -15.51
C GLU A 86 9.44 -13.65 -14.51
N ARG A 87 8.93 -13.52 -13.29
CA ARG A 87 9.49 -12.63 -12.24
C ARG A 87 10.52 -13.31 -11.35
N VAL A 88 10.57 -14.65 -11.34
CA VAL A 88 11.59 -15.44 -10.62
C VAL A 88 12.68 -15.87 -11.59
N ASP A 89 13.92 -15.45 -11.32
CA ASP A 89 15.08 -15.80 -12.13
C ASP A 89 15.63 -17.20 -11.81
N ASP A 90 16.63 -17.63 -12.58
CA ASP A 90 17.32 -18.91 -12.37
C ASP A 90 18.11 -18.98 -11.05
N ASN A 91 18.33 -17.84 -10.40
CA ASN A 91 18.89 -17.76 -9.07
C ASN A 91 17.81 -17.79 -7.98
N ASN A 92 16.58 -18.21 -8.27
CA ASN A 92 15.46 -18.26 -7.31
C ASN A 92 15.20 -16.89 -6.65
N SER A 93 15.39 -15.80 -7.40
CA SER A 93 15.15 -14.44 -6.90
C SER A 93 13.92 -13.87 -7.59
N LEU A 94 12.93 -13.50 -6.79
CA LEU A 94 11.75 -12.76 -7.23
C LEU A 94 12.10 -11.28 -7.38
N PHE A 95 11.76 -10.68 -8.51
CA PHE A 95 11.94 -9.26 -8.77
C PHE A 95 10.62 -8.52 -8.95
N LEU A 96 10.47 -7.41 -8.23
CA LEU A 96 9.36 -6.48 -8.40
C LEU A 96 9.89 -5.05 -8.56
N ARG A 97 9.10 -4.25 -9.29
CA ARG A 97 9.28 -2.81 -9.43
C ARG A 97 8.08 -2.13 -8.79
N LEU A 98 8.35 -1.25 -7.84
CA LEU A 98 7.34 -0.59 -7.02
C LEU A 98 7.35 0.91 -7.30
N ASP A 99 6.17 1.51 -7.39
CA ASP A 99 6.01 2.92 -7.69
C ASP A 99 6.46 3.76 -6.49
N LYS A 100 7.57 4.48 -6.66
CA LYS A 100 8.16 5.30 -5.59
C LYS A 100 7.28 6.48 -5.18
N GLN A 101 6.51 7.06 -6.10
CA GLN A 101 5.67 8.22 -5.81
C GLN A 101 4.38 7.78 -5.11
N ALA A 102 3.78 6.67 -5.54
CA ALA A 102 2.65 6.06 -4.84
C ALA A 102 3.06 5.65 -3.41
N ALA A 103 4.21 5.00 -3.27
CA ALA A 103 4.73 4.56 -1.97
C ALA A 103 4.97 5.72 -1.01
N PHE A 104 5.42 6.89 -1.49
CA PHE A 104 5.51 8.09 -0.64
C PHE A 104 4.16 8.49 -0.02
N GLY A 105 3.07 8.30 -0.77
CA GLY A 105 1.70 8.51 -0.30
C GLY A 105 1.15 7.38 0.57
N GLY A 106 1.91 6.31 0.78
CA GLY A 106 1.46 5.11 1.51
C GLY A 106 0.81 4.04 0.63
N ASP A 107 0.68 4.28 -0.67
CA ASP A 107 0.06 3.33 -1.61
C ASP A 107 1.06 2.28 -2.10
N VAL A 108 0.69 1.00 -2.03
CA VAL A 108 1.46 -0.12 -2.59
C VAL A 108 1.01 -0.34 -4.03
N ARG A 109 1.86 0.00 -5.01
CA ARG A 109 1.59 -0.20 -6.46
C ARG A 109 2.80 -0.70 -7.22
N LEU A 110 2.56 -1.49 -8.27
CA LEU A 110 3.60 -1.80 -9.25
C LEU A 110 3.96 -0.54 -10.04
N GLY A 111 5.26 -0.30 -10.24
CA GLY A 111 5.71 0.88 -10.99
C GLY A 111 7.21 1.16 -10.87
N PRO A 112 7.69 2.28 -11.40
CA PRO A 112 9.10 2.62 -11.40
C PRO A 112 9.56 3.30 -10.10
N GLY A 113 10.86 3.26 -9.86
CA GLY A 113 11.53 4.08 -8.86
C GLY A 113 12.01 3.30 -7.63
N LEU A 114 11.39 2.18 -7.29
CA LEU A 114 11.86 1.27 -6.25
C LEU A 114 12.00 -0.15 -6.82
N THR A 115 13.07 -0.84 -6.45
CA THR A 115 13.33 -2.24 -6.80
C THR A 115 13.24 -3.09 -5.56
N LEU A 116 12.51 -4.20 -5.65
CA LEU A 116 12.49 -5.26 -4.67
C LEU A 116 13.10 -6.52 -5.28
N ARG A 117 13.99 -7.16 -4.53
CA ARG A 117 14.52 -8.50 -4.82
C ARG A 117 14.31 -9.38 -3.59
N ALA A 118 13.54 -10.44 -3.72
CA ALA A 118 13.34 -11.41 -2.65
C ALA A 118 13.99 -12.74 -3.02
N LYS A 119 14.89 -13.25 -2.18
CA LYS A 119 15.56 -14.53 -2.40
C LYS A 119 14.66 -15.64 -1.86
N VAL A 120 14.08 -16.44 -2.76
CA VAL A 120 13.16 -17.52 -2.41
C VAL A 120 13.94 -18.76 -2.00
N GLU A 121 13.49 -19.41 -0.93
CA GLU A 121 13.98 -20.73 -0.53
C GLU A 121 13.44 -21.78 -1.48
N ALA A 122 14.29 -22.68 -1.95
CA ALA A 122 13.88 -23.75 -2.86
C ALA A 122 14.68 -25.03 -2.57
N TYR A 123 13.97 -26.13 -2.31
CA TYR A 123 14.55 -27.46 -2.18
C TYR A 123 13.81 -28.48 -3.06
N PRO A 124 14.47 -29.09 -4.06
CA PRO A 124 15.81 -28.77 -4.56
C PRO A 124 15.89 -27.34 -5.12
N ALA A 125 17.09 -26.77 -5.20
CA ALA A 125 17.34 -25.39 -5.65
C ALA A 125 17.08 -25.22 -7.16
N LYS A 126 15.82 -25.36 -7.57
CA LYS A 126 15.32 -25.23 -8.92
C LYS A 126 14.31 -24.09 -9.00
N ARG A 127 14.29 -23.39 -10.12
CA ARG A 127 13.39 -22.27 -10.37
C ARG A 127 11.91 -22.66 -10.19
N GLU A 128 11.51 -23.86 -10.62
CA GLU A 128 10.11 -24.31 -10.47
C GLU A 128 9.70 -24.44 -9.00
N ALA A 129 10.60 -24.92 -8.13
CA ALA A 129 10.36 -25.00 -6.70
C ALA A 129 10.30 -23.60 -6.05
N ALA A 130 11.15 -22.68 -6.49
CA ALA A 130 11.10 -21.29 -6.04
C ALA A 130 9.80 -20.59 -6.46
N VAL A 131 9.36 -20.77 -7.71
CA VAL A 131 8.08 -20.23 -8.20
C VAL A 131 6.91 -20.79 -7.39
N ALA A 132 6.89 -22.10 -7.13
CA ALA A 132 5.85 -22.74 -6.31
C ALA A 132 5.82 -22.16 -4.88
N ASN A 133 6.97 -22.08 -4.22
CA ASN A 133 7.07 -21.56 -2.85
C ASN A 133 6.68 -20.08 -2.76
N ALA A 134 7.12 -19.25 -3.72
CA ALA A 134 6.73 -17.85 -3.78
C ALA A 134 5.22 -17.69 -4.02
N ARG A 135 4.65 -18.53 -4.90
CA ARG A 135 3.21 -18.53 -5.21
C ARG A 135 2.39 -18.89 -3.98
N GLU A 136 2.74 -19.97 -3.29
CA GLU A 136 2.06 -20.40 -2.07
C GLU A 136 2.09 -19.30 -1.01
N ALA A 137 3.27 -18.81 -0.66
CA ALA A 137 3.44 -17.79 0.38
C ALA A 137 2.69 -16.48 0.07
N LEU A 138 2.77 -15.98 -1.16
CA LEU A 138 2.07 -14.75 -1.54
C LEU A 138 0.56 -14.93 -1.63
N SER A 139 0.08 -16.11 -2.05
CA SER A 139 -1.36 -16.39 -2.12
C SER A 139 -1.98 -16.53 -0.73
N GLU A 140 -1.26 -17.18 0.20
CA GLU A 140 -1.68 -17.27 1.60
C GLU A 140 -1.79 -15.87 2.22
N LEU A 141 -0.76 -15.04 2.09
CA LEU A 141 -0.78 -13.67 2.61
C LEU A 141 -1.88 -12.81 1.97
N ALA A 142 -2.12 -12.94 0.66
CA ALA A 142 -3.21 -12.22 -0.02
C ALA A 142 -4.59 -12.64 0.51
N SER A 143 -4.77 -13.93 0.81
CA SER A 143 -6.01 -14.43 1.41
C SER A 143 -6.21 -13.94 2.85
N GLU A 144 -5.13 -13.83 3.63
CA GLU A 144 -5.14 -13.27 4.98
C GLU A 144 -5.54 -11.78 4.95
N ALA A 145 -4.96 -11.01 4.02
CA ALA A 145 -5.27 -9.59 3.84
C ALA A 145 -6.75 -9.36 3.46
N HIS A 146 -7.30 -10.20 2.58
CA HIS A 146 -8.71 -10.11 2.21
C HIS A 146 -9.65 -10.51 3.35
N GLY A 147 -9.29 -11.53 4.13
CA GLY A 147 -10.05 -11.95 5.31
C GLY A 147 -10.09 -10.88 6.41
N ALA A 148 -8.99 -10.17 6.64
CA ALA A 148 -8.93 -9.06 7.58
C ALA A 148 -9.85 -7.89 7.17
N ALA A 149 -9.89 -7.55 5.87
CA ALA A 149 -10.75 -6.48 5.37
C ALA A 149 -12.26 -6.77 5.56
N ILE A 150 -12.67 -8.04 5.52
CA ILE A 150 -14.07 -8.43 5.78
C ILE A 150 -14.42 -8.31 7.27
N ALA A 151 -13.47 -8.63 8.17
CA ALA A 151 -13.67 -8.50 9.61
C ALA A 151 -13.83 -7.03 10.03
N GLU A 152 -12.96 -6.13 9.53
CA GLU A 152 -13.03 -4.69 9.85
C GLU A 152 -14.28 -4.00 9.27
N GLY A 153 -14.87 -4.53 8.19
CA GLY A 153 -16.12 -4.04 7.62
C GLY A 153 -17.39 -4.46 8.38
N SER A 154 -17.30 -5.44 9.28
CA SER A 154 -18.47 -6.00 9.99
C SER A 154 -18.81 -5.30 11.32
N ASP A 155 -17.92 -4.48 11.85
CA ASP A 155 -18.12 -3.74 13.11
C ASP A 155 -18.83 -2.38 12.93
N ALA A 156 -19.24 -2.02 11.71
CA ALA A 156 -19.86 -0.72 11.41
C ALA A 156 -21.41 -0.70 11.38
N ASP A 157 -22.09 -1.83 11.63
CA ASP A 157 -23.56 -1.97 11.49
C ASP A 157 -24.31 -2.22 12.82
N GLU A 158 -23.84 -1.63 13.94
CA GLU A 158 -24.61 -1.55 15.19
C GLU A 158 -24.50 -0.15 15.84
N ALA A 159 -25.03 0.89 15.17
CA ALA A 159 -25.38 2.15 15.84
C ALA A 159 -26.46 2.92 15.04
N GLY A 160 -27.68 2.41 15.01
CA GLY A 160 -28.78 3.05 14.27
C GLY A 160 -30.20 2.62 14.65
N GLY A 161 -30.43 2.29 15.92
CA GLY A 161 -31.76 1.90 16.43
C GLY A 161 -32.59 3.09 16.94
N VAL A 162 -33.41 3.65 16.05
CA VAL A 162 -34.77 4.20 16.25
C VAL A 162 -35.07 4.99 17.54
N THR A 163 -35.38 6.28 17.38
CA THR A 163 -36.36 6.97 18.24
C THR A 163 -37.59 7.30 17.41
N ASP A 164 -38.66 6.54 17.64
CA ASP A 164 -40.02 6.89 17.23
C ASP A 164 -40.82 7.12 18.51
N ALA A 165 -41.33 8.34 18.68
CA ALA A 165 -42.44 8.64 19.56
C ALA A 165 -43.17 9.87 19.00
N SER A 166 -44.29 9.57 18.36
CA SER A 166 -45.43 10.42 18.00
C SER A 166 -45.76 11.54 18.99
N GLU A 167 -46.31 12.65 18.49
CA GLU A 167 -47.70 13.04 18.77
C GLU A 167 -48.17 14.20 17.88
N ALA A 168 -49.45 14.14 17.52
CA ALA A 168 -50.20 15.06 16.68
C ALA A 168 -50.68 16.30 17.45
N ASP A 169 -51.03 17.39 16.77
CA ASP A 169 -52.42 17.89 16.67
C ASP A 169 -52.48 19.26 15.93
N ALA A 170 -53.66 19.56 15.42
CA ALA A 170 -54.01 20.50 14.37
C ALA A 170 -54.33 21.94 14.81
N SER A 171 -54.88 22.72 13.87
CA SER A 171 -55.44 24.10 13.92
C SER A 171 -54.38 25.22 13.75
N GLU A 172 -54.62 26.34 13.07
CA GLU A 172 -55.84 26.96 12.56
C GLU A 172 -55.44 27.94 11.46
N ALA A 173 -56.34 28.19 10.51
CA ALA A 173 -56.17 29.17 9.44
C ALA A 173 -56.31 30.59 10.00
N ASP A 174 -55.40 31.50 9.62
CA ASP A 174 -55.66 32.93 9.68
C ASP A 174 -55.34 33.57 8.33
N ALA A 175 -56.40 33.90 7.62
CA ALA A 175 -56.40 34.74 6.44
C ALA A 175 -57.18 36.01 6.79
N ALA A 176 -56.49 37.14 6.93
CA ALA A 176 -56.90 38.44 6.39
C ALA A 176 -56.00 39.57 6.90
N GLY A 177 -55.69 40.52 6.00
CA GLY A 177 -55.82 41.92 6.41
C GLY A 177 -54.68 42.89 6.10
N ARG A 178 -54.61 43.30 4.82
CA ARG A 178 -54.63 44.71 4.38
C ARG A 178 -53.50 45.70 4.77
N ARG A 179 -53.01 46.34 3.68
CA ARG A 179 -52.56 47.74 3.50
C ARG A 179 -51.16 48.06 4.09
N GLY A 180 -50.30 48.82 3.41
CA GLY A 180 -50.55 49.85 2.40
C GLY A 180 -49.31 50.16 1.55
N PRO A 181 -49.39 51.21 0.71
CA PRO A 181 -48.70 51.32 -0.57
C PRO A 181 -47.54 52.33 -0.58
N ALA A 182 -47.07 52.63 -1.79
CA ALA A 182 -46.30 53.81 -2.21
C ALA A 182 -44.80 53.77 -1.83
N ASP A 183 -43.86 54.26 -2.63
CA ASP A 183 -43.82 54.94 -3.93
C ASP A 183 -42.30 54.89 -4.30
N ALA A 184 -41.93 54.50 -5.52
CA ALA A 184 -41.56 55.37 -6.64
C ALA A 184 -40.04 55.47 -6.85
N ASP A 185 -39.65 55.34 -8.13
CA ASP A 185 -38.60 56.07 -8.87
C ASP A 185 -37.17 56.09 -8.28
N ASP A 186 -36.08 55.93 -9.04
CA ASP A 186 -35.80 56.23 -10.44
C ASP A 186 -34.42 55.64 -10.78
N ALA A 187 -34.16 55.45 -12.08
CA ALA A 187 -32.86 55.33 -12.78
C ALA A 187 -31.98 54.08 -12.60
#